data_AF-A0A813LZF9-F1
#
_entry.id   AF-A0A813LZF9-F1
#
_cell.length_a   1.000
_cell.length_b   1.000
_cell.length_c   1.000
_cell.angle_alpha   90.00
_cell.angle_beta   90.00
_cell.angle_gamma   90.00
#
_symmetry.space_group_name_H-M   'P 1'
#
loop_
_entity.id
_entity.type
_entity.pdbx_description
1 polymer ?
#
loop_
_entity_poly.entity_id
_entity_poly.type
_entity_poly.pdbx_seq_one_letter_code
_entity_poly.pdbx_strand_id
1 'polypeptide(L)'
;MGDEAASAIRSCMAHGPLRMYISKMVLTSDKGRFYAVGRVSSSTVANGQKVRIQGPFYKPGGMEDLNVKNIQRTVLMAGRATEQIPDMPCGNTVALVGVDQCLLKSGTLTTLENAHNFADMKYSVSPVVKVAVKPKDIKDLPKLVDGLKKLSKSDPQESGEHVIAGCGELRVGICLKDLRDEYTQCEFTGSDPVASYREIVHGTSSQTWLAKFTYGGAISACGKGGQ
;
A
#
# COMPACT_ATOMS: atom_id res chain seq x y z
N MET A 1 -15.53 23.42 7.04
CA MET A 1 -16.29 22.40 6.29
C MET A 1 -16.65 22.94 4.90
N GLY A 2 -15.65 23.16 4.03
CA GLY A 2 -15.88 23.83 2.73
C GLY A 2 -14.72 23.60 1.75
N ASP A 3 -14.17 22.39 1.71
CA ASP A 3 -13.22 22.01 0.66
C ASP A 3 -14.00 21.72 -0.63
N GLU A 4 -13.61 22.34 -1.74
CA GLU A 4 -14.19 22.14 -3.07
C GLU A 4 -14.25 20.64 -3.41
N ALA A 5 -13.20 19.90 -3.06
CA ALA A 5 -13.14 18.46 -3.23
C ALA A 5 -14.23 17.71 -2.46
N ALA A 6 -14.49 18.11 -1.21
CA ALA A 6 -15.49 17.45 -0.37
C ALA A 6 -16.92 17.74 -0.86
N SER A 7 -17.17 18.95 -1.36
CA SER A 7 -18.43 19.31 -2.01
C SER A 7 -18.65 18.48 -3.29
N ALA A 8 -17.62 18.40 -4.13
CA ALA A 8 -17.65 17.67 -5.39
C ALA A 8 -17.87 16.15 -5.21
N ILE A 9 -17.32 15.56 -4.14
CA ILE A 9 -17.59 14.17 -3.74
C ILE A 9 -19.03 14.01 -3.25
N ARG A 10 -19.53 14.91 -2.39
CA ARG A 10 -20.87 14.82 -1.81
C ARG A 10 -21.97 14.87 -2.87
N SER A 11 -21.81 15.77 -3.84
CA SER A 11 -22.76 15.94 -4.93
C SER A 11 -22.51 15.00 -6.12
N CYS A 12 -21.50 14.12 -6.05
CA CYS A 12 -21.11 13.21 -7.14
C CYS A 12 -21.05 13.96 -8.49
N MET A 13 -20.31 15.07 -8.53
CA MET A 13 -20.28 15.95 -9.70
C MET A 13 -19.53 15.28 -10.87
N ALA A 14 -20.17 15.18 -12.03
CA ALA A 14 -19.55 14.64 -13.25
C ALA A 14 -18.46 15.57 -13.82
N HIS A 15 -18.61 16.88 -13.59
CA HIS A 15 -17.69 17.93 -14.01
C HIS A 15 -17.19 18.69 -12.79
N GLY A 16 -15.99 18.34 -12.30
CA GLY A 16 -15.37 18.91 -11.12
C GLY A 16 -13.94 18.42 -10.93
N PRO A 17 -13.29 18.69 -9.79
CA PRO A 17 -11.97 18.14 -9.50
C PRO A 17 -12.05 16.62 -9.39
N LEU A 18 -11.14 15.91 -10.09
CA LEU A 18 -11.08 14.46 -10.03
C LEU A 18 -10.80 14.03 -8.59
N ARG A 19 -11.62 13.10 -8.10
CA ARG A 19 -11.40 12.40 -6.84
C ARG A 19 -11.68 10.94 -7.05
N MET A 20 -10.64 10.12 -7.01
CA MET A 20 -10.75 8.67 -7.13
C MET A 20 -9.96 8.01 -6.02
N TYR A 21 -10.55 7.00 -5.39
CA TYR A 21 -9.87 6.18 -4.39
C TYR A 21 -9.51 4.82 -4.99
N ILE A 22 -8.21 4.50 -4.99
CA ILE A 22 -7.73 3.15 -5.32
C ILE A 22 -7.79 2.30 -4.07
N SER A 23 -8.53 1.21 -4.14
CA SER A 23 -8.74 0.30 -3.01
C SER A 23 -7.78 -0.90 -3.05
N LYS A 24 -7.44 -1.39 -4.24
CA LYS A 24 -6.57 -2.55 -4.42
C LYS A 24 -5.87 -2.55 -5.76
N MET A 25 -4.73 -3.24 -5.78
CA MET A 25 -4.01 -3.60 -7.00
C MET A 25 -4.40 -5.02 -7.40
N VAL A 26 -4.81 -5.23 -8.65
CA VAL A 26 -5.18 -6.54 -9.18
C VAL A 26 -4.13 -6.98 -10.19
N LEU A 27 -3.57 -8.17 -10.01
CA LEU A 27 -2.61 -8.74 -10.95
C LEU A 27 -3.32 -9.06 -12.27
N THR A 28 -2.63 -8.82 -13.37
CA THR A 28 -3.13 -9.09 -14.71
C THR A 28 -2.32 -10.21 -15.35
N SER A 29 -2.94 -10.91 -16.31
CA SER A 29 -2.24 -11.89 -17.16
C SER A 29 -1.15 -11.25 -18.03
N ASP A 30 -1.14 -9.92 -18.16
CA ASP A 30 -0.29 -9.18 -19.06
C ASP A 30 1.03 -8.78 -18.36
N LYS A 31 1.99 -9.73 -18.35
CA LYS A 31 3.40 -9.51 -17.99
C LYS A 31 3.64 -9.00 -16.55
N GLY A 32 2.83 -9.42 -15.59
CA GLY A 32 3.02 -9.08 -14.18
C GLY A 32 2.77 -7.61 -13.85
N ARG A 33 1.99 -6.91 -14.69
CA ARG A 33 1.49 -5.56 -14.40
C ARG A 33 0.25 -5.63 -13.53
N PHE A 34 0.04 -4.58 -12.74
CA PHE A 34 -1.13 -4.46 -11.89
C PHE A 34 -2.10 -3.42 -12.44
N TYR A 35 -3.39 -3.72 -12.34
CA TYR A 35 -4.45 -2.75 -12.50
C TYR A 35 -4.80 -2.14 -11.15
N ALA A 36 -4.80 -0.82 -11.09
CA ALA A 36 -5.25 -0.10 -9.91
C ALA A 36 -6.77 0.00 -9.96
N VAL A 37 -7.46 -0.77 -9.13
CA VAL A 37 -8.92 -0.79 -9.07
C VAL A 37 -9.39 0.19 -8.01
N GLY A 38 -10.30 1.07 -8.42
CA GLY A 38 -10.81 2.11 -7.54
C GLY A 38 -12.17 2.61 -7.96
N ARG A 39 -12.75 3.44 -7.10
CA ARG A 39 -14.03 4.11 -7.37
C ARG A 39 -13.79 5.58 -7.65
N VAL A 40 -14.38 6.07 -8.73
CA VAL A 40 -14.40 7.51 -9.06
C VAL A 40 -15.49 8.15 -8.19
N SER A 41 -15.10 8.99 -7.24
CA SER A 41 -16.02 9.69 -6.33
C SER A 41 -16.47 11.04 -6.87
N SER A 42 -15.64 11.69 -7.69
CA SER A 42 -15.97 12.96 -8.33
C SER A 42 -15.20 13.13 -9.64
N SER A 43 -15.80 13.82 -10.61
CA SER A 43 -15.35 14.00 -11.98
C SER A 43 -15.36 12.74 -12.84
N THR A 44 -14.84 12.87 -14.05
CA THR A 44 -14.68 11.79 -15.03
C THR A 44 -13.19 11.50 -15.21
N VAL A 45 -12.82 10.21 -15.19
CA VAL A 45 -11.44 9.78 -15.46
C VAL A 45 -11.32 9.35 -16.91
N ALA A 46 -10.26 9.79 -17.60
CA ALA A 46 -10.08 9.52 -19.02
C ALA A 46 -8.65 9.05 -19.37
N ASN A 47 -8.52 8.39 -20.52
CA ASN A 47 -7.23 7.96 -21.06
C ASN A 47 -6.32 9.16 -21.35
N GLY A 48 -5.05 9.07 -20.97
CA GLY A 48 -4.05 10.13 -21.14
C GLY A 48 -4.16 11.29 -20.15
N GLN A 49 -5.16 11.29 -19.27
CA GLN A 49 -5.37 12.37 -18.30
C GLN A 49 -4.20 12.43 -17.30
N LYS A 50 -3.63 13.63 -17.13
CA LYS A 50 -2.59 13.91 -16.13
C LYS A 50 -3.23 14.02 -14.76
N VAL A 51 -2.77 13.19 -13.82
CA VAL A 51 -3.31 13.10 -12.47
C VAL A 51 -2.21 13.12 -11.43
N ARG A 52 -2.55 13.61 -10.24
CA ARG A 52 -1.73 13.56 -9.04
C ARG A 52 -2.11 12.29 -8.28
N ILE A 53 -1.16 11.41 -8.10
CA ILE A 53 -1.27 10.15 -7.39
C ILE A 53 -0.66 10.39 -6.01
N GLN A 54 -1.52 10.36 -5.00
CA GLN A 54 -1.18 10.60 -3.61
C GLN A 54 -1.17 9.25 -2.89
N GLY A 55 -0.02 8.85 -2.38
CA GLY A 55 0.10 7.65 -1.54
C GLY A 55 -0.45 7.88 -0.13
N PRO A 56 -0.50 6.83 0.71
CA PRO A 56 -1.11 6.85 2.04
C PRO A 56 -0.50 7.91 2.97
N PHE A 57 0.80 8.20 2.83
CA PHE A 57 1.52 9.11 3.73
C PHE A 57 1.55 10.56 3.25
N TYR A 58 0.97 10.86 2.08
CA TYR A 58 0.95 12.22 1.54
C TYR A 58 0.18 13.19 2.45
N LYS A 59 0.74 14.39 2.61
CA LYS A 59 0.10 15.53 3.29
C LYS A 59 0.02 16.72 2.34
N PRO A 60 -1.10 17.45 2.29
CA PRO A 60 -1.21 18.67 1.49
C PRO A 60 -0.09 19.66 1.82
N GLY A 61 0.52 20.23 0.78
CA GLY A 61 1.68 21.12 0.91
C GLY A 61 3.04 20.42 0.90
N GLY A 62 3.07 19.09 1.06
CA GLY A 62 4.28 18.28 0.90
C GLY A 62 4.44 17.73 -0.53
N MET A 63 5.67 17.33 -0.87
CA MET A 63 5.97 16.55 -2.08
C MET A 63 6.24 15.07 -1.76
N GLU A 64 6.24 14.70 -0.47
CA GLU A 64 6.41 13.33 -0.03
C GLU A 64 5.22 12.46 -0.45
N ASP A 65 5.50 11.27 -0.99
CA ASP A 65 4.51 10.30 -1.44
C ASP A 65 3.52 10.86 -2.51
N LEU A 66 3.98 11.84 -3.28
CA LEU A 66 3.26 12.45 -4.40
C LEU A 66 3.94 12.08 -5.73
N ASN A 67 3.15 11.55 -6.66
CA ASN A 67 3.60 11.30 -8.03
C ASN A 67 2.65 11.93 -9.04
N VAL A 68 3.16 12.60 -10.06
CA VAL A 68 2.33 13.16 -11.14
C VAL A 68 2.60 12.36 -12.41
N LYS A 69 1.60 11.60 -12.86
CA LYS A 69 1.69 10.77 -14.07
C LYS A 69 0.40 10.83 -14.88
N ASN A 70 0.49 10.38 -16.13
CA ASN A 70 -0.65 10.24 -17.00
C ASN A 70 -1.24 8.84 -16.85
N ILE A 71 -2.57 8.74 -16.81
CA ILE A 71 -3.28 7.47 -16.88
C ILE A 71 -3.10 6.91 -18.29
N GLN A 72 -2.54 5.70 -18.41
CA GLN A 72 -2.29 5.13 -19.74
C GLN A 72 -3.59 4.64 -20.37
N ARG A 73 -4.35 3.83 -19.62
CA ARG A 73 -5.63 3.25 -20.06
C ARG A 73 -6.59 3.10 -18.89
N THR A 74 -7.85 3.26 -19.21
CA THR A 74 -9.02 3.09 -18.35
C THR A 74 -9.72 1.81 -18.82
N VAL A 75 -9.98 0.92 -17.89
CA VAL A 75 -10.46 -0.43 -18.18
C VAL A 75 -11.65 -0.73 -17.29
N LEU A 76 -12.72 -1.23 -17.90
CA LEU A 76 -13.85 -1.83 -17.20
C LEU A 76 -13.53 -3.30 -16.93
N MET A 77 -13.58 -3.71 -15.66
CA MET A 77 -13.39 -5.10 -15.25
C MET A 77 -14.72 -5.80 -15.07
N ALA A 78 -15.08 -6.69 -16.01
CA ALA A 78 -16.24 -7.57 -15.95
C ALA A 78 -15.79 -8.97 -15.52
N GLY A 79 -15.42 -9.11 -14.23
CA GLY A 79 -14.86 -10.35 -13.69
C GLY A 79 -13.46 -10.63 -14.26
N ARG A 80 -13.34 -11.65 -15.12
CA ARG A 80 -12.09 -12.00 -15.81
C ARG A 80 -11.91 -11.26 -17.13
N ALA A 81 -13.00 -10.80 -17.74
CA ALA A 81 -12.95 -10.04 -18.97
C ALA A 81 -12.64 -8.57 -18.66
N THR A 82 -11.79 -7.97 -19.47
CA THR A 82 -11.38 -6.57 -19.33
C THR A 82 -11.62 -5.85 -20.64
N GLU A 83 -12.40 -4.79 -20.61
CA GLU A 83 -12.73 -3.98 -21.78
C GLU A 83 -12.11 -2.59 -21.61
N GLN A 84 -11.41 -2.11 -22.64
CA GLN A 84 -10.84 -0.78 -22.62
C GLN A 84 -11.93 0.24 -22.96
N ILE A 85 -12.06 1.26 -22.10
CA ILE A 85 -13.02 2.35 -22.28
C ILE A 85 -12.28 3.69 -22.43
N PRO A 86 -12.87 4.67 -23.13
CA PRO A 86 -12.25 5.98 -23.30
C PRO A 86 -12.23 6.77 -21.97
N ASP A 87 -13.33 6.75 -21.24
CA ASP A 87 -13.55 7.50 -20.01
C ASP A 87 -14.58 6.81 -19.10
N MET A 88 -14.58 7.18 -17.81
CA MET A 88 -15.53 6.68 -16.82
C MET A 88 -15.99 7.82 -15.88
N PRO A 89 -17.31 8.08 -15.78
CA PRO A 89 -17.83 9.13 -14.90
C PRO A 89 -17.85 8.73 -13.43
N CYS A 90 -18.03 9.73 -12.56
CA CYS A 90 -18.16 9.56 -11.12
C CYS A 90 -19.31 8.61 -10.73
N GLY A 91 -19.13 7.95 -9.59
CA GLY A 91 -20.05 6.93 -9.07
C GLY A 91 -19.61 5.51 -9.40
N ASN A 92 -18.89 5.33 -10.51
CA ASN A 92 -18.49 4.02 -11.04
C ASN A 92 -17.13 3.53 -10.53
N THR A 93 -16.95 2.22 -10.61
CA THR A 93 -15.68 1.53 -10.31
C THR A 93 -14.94 1.25 -11.61
N VAL A 94 -13.64 1.49 -11.61
CA VAL A 94 -12.80 1.36 -12.80
C VAL A 94 -11.40 0.89 -12.45
N ALA A 95 -10.76 0.24 -13.42
CA ALA A 95 -9.38 -0.18 -13.34
C ALA A 95 -8.49 0.74 -14.17
N LEU A 96 -7.40 1.22 -13.58
CA LEU A 96 -6.43 2.08 -14.25
C LEU A 96 -5.14 1.33 -14.53
N VAL A 97 -4.58 1.56 -15.71
CA VAL A 97 -3.28 1.06 -16.15
C VAL A 97 -2.25 2.17 -16.11
N GLY A 98 -1.05 1.87 -15.59
CA GLY A 98 0.08 2.82 -15.52
C GLY A 98 0.21 3.58 -14.19
N VAL A 99 -0.63 3.25 -13.21
CA VAL A 99 -0.59 3.83 -11.84
C VAL A 99 0.17 2.93 -10.85
N ASP A 100 0.49 1.70 -11.27
CA ASP A 100 1.05 0.62 -10.45
C ASP A 100 2.47 0.88 -9.93
N GLN A 101 3.25 1.70 -10.61
CA GLN A 101 4.59 2.06 -10.15
C GLN A 101 4.58 3.07 -9.00
N CYS A 102 3.49 3.84 -8.86
CA CYS A 102 3.40 4.95 -7.92
C CYS A 102 2.69 4.59 -6.63
N LEU A 103 1.88 3.54 -6.64
CA LEU A 103 1.14 3.08 -5.48
C LEU A 103 1.51 1.63 -5.16
N LEU A 104 1.66 1.38 -3.86
CA LEU A 104 1.82 0.02 -3.36
C LEU A 104 0.46 -0.68 -3.31
N LYS A 105 -0.54 -0.11 -2.61
CA LYS A 105 -1.80 -0.81 -2.35
C LYS A 105 -3.04 0.06 -2.54
N SER A 106 -3.12 1.13 -1.75
CA SER A 106 -4.18 2.11 -1.79
C SER A 106 -3.59 3.49 -2.01
N GLY A 107 -4.40 4.39 -2.53
CA GLY A 107 -4.00 5.77 -2.75
C GLY A 107 -5.16 6.58 -3.28
N THR A 108 -4.95 7.90 -3.33
CA THR A 108 -5.92 8.86 -3.84
C THR A 108 -5.41 9.43 -5.14
N LEU A 109 -6.24 9.45 -6.18
CA LEU A 109 -5.95 10.26 -7.37
C LEU A 109 -6.76 11.54 -7.34
N THR A 110 -6.12 12.62 -7.75
CA THR A 110 -6.76 13.91 -7.88
C THR A 110 -6.16 14.78 -8.97
N THR A 111 -6.93 15.76 -9.46
CA THR A 111 -6.42 16.85 -10.30
C THR A 111 -6.17 18.13 -9.50
N LEU A 112 -6.63 18.21 -8.25
CA LEU A 112 -6.49 19.39 -7.40
C LEU A 112 -5.14 19.37 -6.67
N GLU A 113 -4.48 20.53 -6.53
CA GLU A 113 -3.16 20.60 -5.90
C GLU A 113 -3.23 20.47 -4.38
N ASN A 114 -4.16 21.20 -3.74
CA ASN A 114 -4.33 21.26 -2.28
C ASN A 114 -5.29 20.20 -1.75
N ALA A 115 -5.47 19.12 -2.49
CA ALA A 115 -6.41 18.06 -2.16
C ALA A 115 -5.89 17.18 -1.02
N HIS A 116 -6.72 17.00 0.01
CA HIS A 116 -6.50 16.00 1.07
C HIS A 116 -6.69 14.58 0.55
N ASN A 117 -5.96 13.62 1.13
CA ASN A 117 -6.13 12.20 0.85
C ASN A 117 -7.45 11.65 1.41
N PHE A 118 -7.93 10.56 0.82
CA PHE A 118 -8.90 9.70 1.48
C PHE A 118 -8.29 9.03 2.71
N ALA A 119 -9.13 8.68 3.67
CA ALA A 119 -8.70 7.93 4.84
C ALA A 119 -8.20 6.54 4.41
N ASP A 120 -7.00 6.18 4.87
CA ASP A 120 -6.45 4.87 4.62
C ASP A 120 -7.32 3.77 5.21
N MET A 121 -7.31 2.63 4.52
CA MET A 121 -8.05 1.45 4.95
C MET A 121 -7.37 0.88 6.19
N LYS A 122 -8.04 1.02 7.34
CA LYS A 122 -7.63 0.33 8.57
C LYS A 122 -7.93 -1.16 8.41
N TYR A 123 -6.89 -1.98 8.31
CA TYR A 123 -7.06 -3.42 8.39
C TYR A 123 -7.45 -3.78 9.82
N SER A 124 -8.60 -4.41 9.99
CA SER A 124 -9.08 -4.85 11.30
C SER A 124 -8.17 -5.91 11.94
N VAL A 125 -7.33 -6.56 11.13
CA VAL A 125 -6.46 -7.65 11.55
C VAL A 125 -5.00 -7.27 11.39
N SER A 126 -4.25 -7.41 12.47
CA SER A 126 -2.78 -7.34 12.42
C SER A 126 -2.22 -8.70 11.98
N PRO A 127 -1.13 -8.74 11.21
CA PRO A 127 -0.49 -10.01 10.89
C PRO A 127 0.11 -10.62 12.16
N VAL A 128 -0.30 -11.84 12.49
CA VAL A 128 0.13 -12.56 13.71
C VAL A 128 1.19 -13.59 13.36
N VAL A 129 1.07 -14.25 12.21
CA VAL A 129 1.97 -15.33 11.79
C VAL A 129 3.00 -14.79 10.81
N LYS A 130 4.27 -15.14 11.01
CA LYS A 130 5.42 -14.75 10.18
C LYS A 130 6.15 -16.00 9.69
N VAL A 131 6.52 -16.03 8.41
CA VAL A 131 7.34 -17.08 7.79
C VAL A 131 8.51 -16.44 7.07
N ALA A 132 9.74 -16.86 7.38
CA ALA A 132 10.92 -16.41 6.66
C ALA A 132 11.09 -17.22 5.37
N VAL A 133 11.41 -16.54 4.28
CA VAL A 133 11.58 -17.12 2.95
C VAL A 133 13.02 -16.88 2.49
N LYS A 134 13.69 -17.94 2.05
CA LYS A 134 15.05 -17.89 1.51
C LYS A 134 15.10 -18.59 0.14
N PRO A 135 15.81 -18.04 -0.85
CA PRO A 135 15.98 -18.74 -2.12
C PRO A 135 16.91 -19.94 -1.91
N LYS A 136 16.70 -21.03 -2.67
CA LYS A 136 17.65 -22.16 -2.65
C LYS A 136 18.99 -21.76 -3.24
N ASP A 137 18.95 -21.03 -4.34
CA ASP A 137 20.12 -20.52 -5.05
C ASP A 137 20.30 -19.02 -4.85
N ILE A 138 21.53 -18.60 -4.53
CA ILE A 138 21.86 -17.17 -4.32
C ILE A 138 21.59 -16.34 -5.58
N LYS A 139 21.71 -16.94 -6.77
CA LYS A 139 21.48 -16.28 -8.07
C LYS A 139 20.04 -15.83 -8.26
N ASP A 140 19.07 -16.47 -7.61
CA ASP A 140 17.65 -16.18 -7.75
C ASP A 140 17.13 -15.18 -6.71
N LEU A 141 17.99 -14.68 -5.81
CA LEU A 141 17.65 -13.65 -4.84
C LEU A 141 17.00 -12.40 -5.47
N PRO A 142 17.48 -11.85 -6.61
CA PRO A 142 16.85 -10.69 -7.24
C PRO A 142 15.41 -10.96 -7.69
N LYS A 143 15.13 -12.18 -8.18
CA LYS A 143 13.78 -12.58 -8.60
C LYS A 143 12.86 -12.72 -7.40
N LEU A 144 13.35 -13.29 -6.29
CA LEU A 144 12.60 -13.39 -5.05
C LEU A 144 12.24 -12.00 -4.51
N VAL A 145 13.18 -11.05 -4.51
CA VAL A 145 12.92 -9.67 -4.06
C VAL A 145 11.88 -8.98 -4.94
N ASP A 146 11.95 -9.15 -6.27
CA ASP A 146 10.94 -8.59 -7.18
C ASP A 146 9.55 -9.21 -6.95
N GLY A 147 9.50 -10.53 -6.73
CA GLY A 147 8.25 -11.22 -6.41
C GLY A 147 7.65 -10.81 -5.07
N LEU A 148 8.47 -10.65 -4.03
CA LEU A 148 8.02 -10.14 -2.73
C LEU A 148 7.47 -8.71 -2.84
N LYS A 149 8.10 -7.84 -3.67
CA LYS A 149 7.58 -6.49 -3.95
C LYS A 149 6.23 -6.52 -4.66
N LYS A 150 6.03 -7.46 -5.59
CA LYS A 150 4.76 -7.66 -6.30
C LYS A 150 3.67 -8.19 -5.37
N LEU A 151 4.01 -9.18 -4.54
CA LEU A 151 3.12 -9.72 -3.51
C LEU A 151 2.72 -8.65 -2.48
N SER A 152 3.62 -7.73 -2.14
CA SER A 152 3.33 -6.61 -1.24
C SER A 152 2.27 -5.64 -1.79
N LYS A 153 2.00 -5.66 -3.11
CA LYS A 153 0.95 -4.83 -3.73
C LYS A 153 -0.42 -5.46 -3.62
N SER A 154 -0.51 -6.78 -3.72
CA SER A 154 -1.76 -7.52 -3.51
C SER A 154 -2.06 -7.68 -2.02
N ASP A 155 -1.03 -7.89 -1.20
CA ASP A 155 -1.13 -8.28 0.20
C ASP A 155 -0.24 -7.47 1.15
N PRO A 156 -0.72 -7.13 2.37
CA PRO A 156 0.07 -6.36 3.31
C PRO A 156 1.18 -7.23 3.94
N GLN A 157 2.44 -6.79 3.80
CA GLN A 157 3.60 -7.38 4.49
C GLN A 157 4.38 -6.32 5.27
N GLU A 158 5.00 -6.72 6.39
CA GLU A 158 5.96 -5.88 7.11
C GLU A 158 7.37 -6.06 6.52
N SER A 159 8.04 -4.95 6.22
CA SER A 159 9.38 -4.90 5.64
C SER A 159 10.45 -4.88 6.73
N GLY A 160 11.40 -5.81 6.66
CA GLY A 160 12.62 -5.80 7.49
C GLY A 160 13.55 -6.95 7.15
N GLU A 161 12.97 -8.12 6.85
CA GLU A 161 13.63 -9.31 6.34
C GLU A 161 12.77 -9.93 5.21
N HIS A 162 13.24 -10.96 4.51
CA HIS A 162 12.43 -11.69 3.51
C HIS A 162 11.37 -12.54 4.23
N VAL A 163 10.42 -11.88 4.90
CA VAL A 163 9.45 -12.48 5.79
C VAL A 163 8.05 -12.15 5.28
N ILE A 164 7.23 -13.19 5.15
CA ILE A 164 5.82 -13.08 4.82
C ILE A 164 5.04 -13.10 6.12
N ALA A 165 4.28 -12.03 6.37
CA ALA A 165 3.42 -11.92 7.54
C ALA A 165 1.95 -12.00 7.13
N GLY A 166 1.11 -12.67 7.92
CA GLY A 166 -0.32 -12.83 7.64
C GLY A 166 -1.17 -12.99 8.89
N CYS A 167 -2.48 -12.80 8.74
CA CYS A 167 -3.46 -12.91 9.83
C CYS A 167 -3.57 -14.34 10.41
N GLY A 168 -3.11 -15.35 9.67
CA GLY A 168 -3.13 -16.74 10.10
C GLY A 168 -2.42 -17.64 9.09
N GLU A 169 -2.25 -18.91 9.46
CA GLU A 169 -1.51 -19.89 8.64
C GLU A 169 -2.10 -20.06 7.24
N LEU A 170 -3.43 -20.05 7.11
CA LEU A 170 -4.09 -20.14 5.82
C LEU A 170 -3.70 -18.98 4.89
N ARG A 171 -3.68 -17.74 5.40
CA ARG A 171 -3.31 -16.58 4.58
C ARG A 171 -1.85 -16.64 4.17
N VAL A 172 -0.97 -17.02 5.08
CA VAL A 172 0.46 -17.20 4.79
C VAL A 172 0.67 -18.33 3.76
N GLY A 173 -0.06 -19.44 3.88
CA GLY A 173 0.00 -20.55 2.94
C GLY A 173 -0.48 -20.18 1.53
N ILE A 174 -1.52 -19.35 1.41
CA ILE A 174 -1.96 -18.80 0.12
C ILE A 174 -0.87 -17.87 -0.46
N CYS A 175 -0.35 -16.94 0.34
CA CYS A 175 0.72 -16.03 -0.11
C CYS A 175 1.98 -16.78 -0.59
N LEU A 176 2.34 -17.90 0.06
CA LEU A 176 3.47 -18.74 -0.36
C LEU A 176 3.20 -19.46 -1.69
N LYS A 177 1.96 -19.93 -1.92
CA LYS A 177 1.56 -20.52 -3.20
C LYS A 177 1.58 -19.48 -4.31
N ASP A 178 0.96 -18.32 -4.09
CA ASP A 178 0.92 -17.24 -5.07
C ASP A 178 2.34 -16.73 -5.40
N LEU A 179 3.22 -16.64 -4.39
CA LEU A 179 4.63 -16.29 -4.60
C LEU A 179 5.34 -17.29 -5.52
N ARG A 180 5.09 -18.60 -5.36
CA ARG A 180 5.70 -19.66 -6.17
C ARG A 180 5.11 -19.78 -7.57
N ASP A 181 3.80 -19.63 -7.69
CA ASP A 181 3.09 -19.95 -8.94
C ASP A 181 2.96 -18.71 -9.85
N GLU A 182 2.76 -17.52 -9.28
CA GLU A 182 2.45 -16.30 -10.04
C GLU A 182 3.58 -15.26 -10.06
N TYR A 183 4.32 -15.08 -8.95
CA TYR A 183 5.25 -13.95 -8.81
C TYR A 183 6.72 -14.32 -9.01
N THR A 184 7.14 -15.53 -8.62
CA THR A 184 8.53 -15.99 -8.69
C THR A 184 8.60 -17.37 -9.31
N GLN A 185 9.24 -17.49 -10.48
CA GLN A 185 9.53 -18.78 -11.10
C GLN A 185 10.83 -19.38 -10.52
N CYS A 186 10.92 -19.43 -9.19
CA CYS A 186 12.13 -19.82 -8.47
C CYS A 186 11.81 -20.75 -7.31
N GLU A 187 12.73 -21.66 -7.01
CA GLU A 187 12.61 -22.49 -5.82
C GLU A 187 13.11 -21.75 -4.58
N PHE A 188 12.25 -21.67 -3.56
CA PHE A 188 12.58 -21.11 -2.26
C PHE A 188 12.14 -22.06 -1.13
N THR A 189 12.82 -21.94 0.00
CA THR A 189 12.50 -22.63 1.25
C THR A 189 11.86 -21.66 2.23
N GLY A 190 10.77 -22.09 2.86
CA GLY A 190 10.10 -21.36 3.94
C GLY A 190 10.47 -21.97 5.29
N SER A 191 10.65 -21.13 6.31
CA SER A 191 10.76 -21.58 7.70
C SER A 191 9.39 -21.99 8.24
N ASP A 192 9.40 -22.59 9.43
CA ASP A 192 8.17 -22.82 10.18
C ASP A 192 7.50 -21.48 10.55
N PRO A 193 6.15 -21.45 10.61
CA PRO A 193 5.40 -20.27 10.99
C PRO A 193 5.66 -19.88 12.46
N VAL A 194 6.06 -18.64 12.68
CA VAL A 194 6.34 -18.08 14.01
C VAL A 194 5.29 -17.02 14.35
N ALA A 195 4.82 -17.02 15.60
CA ALA A 195 3.92 -16.00 16.11
C ALA A 195 4.66 -14.69 16.42
N SER A 196 4.03 -13.56 16.13
CA SER A 196 4.53 -12.24 16.48
C SER A 196 4.17 -11.91 17.92
N TYR A 197 5.19 -11.72 18.75
CA TYR A 197 5.02 -11.26 20.13
C TYR A 197 5.20 -9.75 20.22
N ARG A 198 4.52 -9.12 21.19
CA ARG A 198 4.74 -7.73 21.56
C ARG A 198 5.13 -7.69 23.03
N GLU A 199 6.14 -6.90 23.34
CA GLU A 199 6.58 -6.69 24.71
C GLU A 199 5.72 -5.60 25.36
N ILE A 200 5.31 -5.83 26.61
CA ILE A 200 4.62 -4.85 27.44
C ILE A 200 5.35 -4.72 28.76
N VAL A 201 5.29 -3.53 29.36
CA VAL A 201 5.77 -3.28 30.72
C VAL A 201 4.58 -3.29 31.67
N HIS A 202 4.65 -4.10 32.73
CA HIS A 202 3.60 -4.18 33.74
C HIS A 202 3.71 -3.11 34.83
N GLY A 203 4.91 -2.56 35.03
CA GLY A 203 5.18 -1.63 36.11
C GLY A 203 6.30 -0.65 35.77
N THR A 204 6.51 0.29 36.68
CA THR A 204 7.61 1.25 36.56
C THR A 204 8.93 0.57 36.95
N SER A 205 10.02 1.00 36.30
CA SER A 205 11.36 0.52 36.63
C SER A 205 11.70 0.87 38.10
N SER A 206 12.30 -0.09 38.81
CA SER A 206 12.75 0.10 40.20
C SER A 206 13.88 1.13 40.34
N GLN A 207 14.62 1.36 39.26
CA GLN A 207 15.74 2.29 39.20
C GLN A 207 15.63 3.23 38.01
N THR A 208 16.21 4.43 38.14
CA THR A 208 16.30 5.40 37.05
C THR A 208 17.38 4.97 36.08
N TRP A 209 17.03 4.88 34.80
CA TRP A 209 17.98 4.55 33.75
C TRP A 209 18.64 5.82 33.23
N LEU A 210 19.97 5.82 33.18
CA LEU A 210 20.79 6.90 32.64
C LEU A 210 21.46 6.40 31.36
N ALA A 211 21.26 7.11 30.25
CA ALA A 211 21.95 6.85 28.99
C ALA A 211 22.91 8.01 28.69
N LYS A 212 24.14 7.68 28.28
CA LYS A 212 25.15 8.65 27.83
C LYS A 212 25.39 8.46 26.34
N PHE A 213 25.24 9.54 25.57
CA PHE A 213 25.57 9.53 24.15
C PHE A 213 27.08 9.61 23.92
N THR A 214 27.56 8.91 22.88
CA THR A 214 28.98 8.74 22.56
C THR A 214 29.66 10.03 22.07
N TYR A 215 28.90 10.98 21.53
CA TYR A 215 29.38 12.32 21.17
C TYR A 215 29.00 13.29 22.29
N GLY A 216 30.01 13.73 23.03
CA GLY A 216 29.85 14.32 24.36
C GLY A 216 28.83 15.46 24.45
N GLY A 217 27.99 15.37 25.48
CA GLY A 217 27.36 16.56 26.06
C GLY A 217 25.87 16.51 26.38
N ALA A 218 25.27 15.38 26.76
CA ALA A 218 24.06 15.39 27.59
C ALA A 218 23.81 14.00 28.20
N ILE A 219 23.61 13.94 29.52
CA ILE A 219 23.05 12.77 30.20
C ILE A 219 21.54 13.01 30.24
N SER A 220 20.76 12.23 29.49
CA SER A 220 19.30 12.29 29.56
C SER A 220 18.83 11.27 30.60
N ALA A 221 18.31 11.75 31.72
CA ALA A 221 17.69 10.92 32.74
C ALA A 221 16.20 10.75 32.42
N CYS A 222 15.75 9.53 32.16
CA CYS A 222 14.34 9.23 32.02
C CYS A 222 13.82 8.68 33.36
N GLY A 223 13.33 9.56 34.24
CA GLY A 223 12.81 9.17 35.56
C GLY A 223 12.01 10.27 36.29
N LYS A 224 10.75 9.93 36.59
CA LYS A 224 9.72 10.57 37.46
C LYS A 224 9.47 12.08 37.30
N GLY A 225 8.48 12.42 36.47
CA GLY A 225 7.54 13.52 36.76
C GLY A 225 6.28 12.92 37.37
N GLY A 226 6.21 12.90 38.70
CA GLY A 226 4.98 12.59 39.42
C GLY A 226 4.27 13.89 39.80
N GLN A 227 3.08 14.09 39.24
CA GLN A 227 1.86 14.47 39.97
C GLN A 227 0.69 13.71 39.36
#